data_AF-A0A133VH95-F1
#
_entry.id   AF-A0A133VH95-F1
#
_cell.length_a   1.000
_cell.length_b   1.000
_cell.length_c   1.000
_cell.angle_alpha   90.00
_cell.angle_beta   90.00
_cell.angle_gamma   90.00
#
_symmetry.space_group_name_H-M   'P 1'
#
loop_
_entity.id
_entity.type
_entity.pdbx_description
1 polymer ?
#
loop_
_entity_poly.entity_id
_entity_poly.type
_entity_poly.pdbx_seq_one_letter_code
_entity_poly.pdbx_strand_id
1 'polypeptide(L)'
;MKFLKEEGLTYREIAEELGFSRSTVNKYLGEGTRTEVTPEMVEEMKKLRRGGLTYQEIAEEVEAAAPTVAKYMRKEGLGGKKKVTEEMVQRMKNLDGVGMSKKEIAERLDLSPETIRKHLK
;
A
#
# COMPACT_ATOMS: atom_id res chain seq x y z
N MET A 1 18.66 -24.35 8.90
CA MET A 1 19.59 -23.36 8.32
C MET A 1 19.38 -22.01 9.00
N LYS A 2 19.83 -21.86 10.25
CA LYS A 2 19.63 -20.64 11.07
C LYS A 2 20.94 -19.88 11.34
N PHE A 3 22.08 -20.36 10.82
CA PHE A 3 23.41 -19.97 11.27
C PHE A 3 24.12 -18.89 10.42
N LEU A 4 23.64 -18.55 9.22
CA LEU A 4 24.39 -17.63 8.32
C LEU A 4 24.03 -16.14 8.44
N LYS A 5 23.03 -15.78 9.25
CA LYS A 5 22.65 -14.36 9.45
C LYS A 5 23.42 -13.70 10.61
N GLU A 6 24.12 -14.48 11.44
CA GLU A 6 24.92 -13.96 12.56
C GLU A 6 26.28 -13.39 12.13
N GLU A 7 26.78 -13.70 10.93
CA GLU A 7 28.09 -13.22 10.46
C GLU A 7 28.06 -11.90 9.67
N GLY A 8 26.90 -11.24 9.54
CA GLY A 8 26.81 -9.94 8.84
C GLY A 8 27.05 -10.00 7.32
N LEU A 9 27.12 -11.21 6.75
CA LEU A 9 27.27 -11.44 5.31
C LEU A 9 26.07 -10.89 4.53
N THR A 10 26.35 -10.24 3.41
CA THR A 10 25.31 -9.71 2.53
C THR A 10 24.66 -10.85 1.74
N TYR A 11 23.39 -10.68 1.33
CA TYR A 11 22.68 -11.66 0.49
C TYR A 11 23.39 -11.99 -0.83
N ARG A 12 24.32 -11.15 -1.27
CA ARG A 12 25.14 -11.40 -2.46
C ARG A 12 26.26 -12.40 -2.16
N GLU A 13 26.96 -12.22 -1.04
CA GLU A 13 28.04 -13.13 -0.63
C GLU A 13 27.49 -14.53 -0.34
N ILE A 14 26.35 -14.61 0.34
CA ILE A 14 25.64 -15.88 0.58
C ILE A 14 25.21 -16.55 -0.73
N ALA A 15 24.85 -15.76 -1.75
CA ALA A 15 24.45 -16.27 -3.06
C ALA A 15 25.65 -16.82 -3.84
N GLU A 16 26.79 -16.13 -3.81
CA GLU A 16 28.03 -16.57 -4.45
C GLU A 16 28.60 -17.81 -3.76
N GLU A 17 28.54 -17.87 -2.43
CA GLU A 17 29.07 -18.98 -1.64
C GLU A 17 28.23 -20.26 -1.75
N LEU A 18 26.89 -20.13 -1.81
CA LEU A 18 25.99 -21.27 -1.95
C LEU A 18 25.68 -21.62 -3.42
N GLY A 19 26.23 -20.89 -4.39
CA GLY A 19 25.96 -21.09 -5.82
C GLY A 19 24.50 -20.86 -6.22
N PHE A 20 23.74 -20.12 -5.41
CA PHE A 20 22.34 -19.80 -5.65
C PHE A 20 22.19 -18.40 -6.23
N SER A 21 21.10 -18.15 -6.94
CA SER A 21 20.77 -16.77 -7.32
C SER A 21 20.42 -15.93 -6.07
N ARG A 22 20.75 -14.64 -6.09
CA ARG A 22 20.33 -13.69 -5.05
C ARG A 22 18.82 -13.76 -4.75
N SER A 23 18.01 -14.00 -5.78
CA SER A 23 16.56 -14.17 -5.67
C SER A 23 16.17 -15.43 -4.88
N THR A 24 16.91 -16.52 -5.07
CA THR A 24 16.75 -17.76 -4.29
C THR A 24 17.12 -17.50 -2.84
N VAL A 25 18.27 -16.86 -2.58
CA VAL A 25 18.70 -16.50 -1.22
C VAL A 25 17.67 -15.60 -0.54
N ASN A 26 17.14 -14.58 -1.21
CA ASN A 26 16.09 -13.72 -0.69
C ASN A 26 14.79 -14.49 -0.40
N LYS A 27 14.43 -15.49 -1.22
CA LYS A 27 13.24 -16.31 -0.99
C LYS A 27 13.35 -17.19 0.27
N TYR A 28 14.56 -17.66 0.60
CA TYR A 28 14.79 -18.60 1.71
C TYR A 28 15.30 -17.93 3.00
N LEU A 29 16.06 -16.85 2.89
CA LEU A 29 16.63 -16.08 4.02
C LEU A 29 16.00 -14.72 4.21
N GLY A 30 15.24 -14.23 3.23
CA GLY A 30 14.37 -13.09 3.44
C GLY A 30 13.31 -13.50 4.44
N GLU A 31 13.55 -13.15 5.70
CA GLU A 31 12.51 -12.95 6.69
C GLU A 31 11.64 -11.82 6.17
N GLY A 32 10.75 -12.15 5.22
CA GLY A 32 9.58 -11.35 4.98
C GLY A 32 8.85 -11.36 6.30
N THR A 33 8.95 -10.28 7.06
CA THR A 33 8.08 -9.96 8.17
C THR A 33 6.67 -9.90 7.59
N ARG A 34 6.06 -11.07 7.42
CA ARG A 34 4.68 -11.21 7.03
C ARG A 34 3.91 -10.77 8.26
N THR A 35 3.55 -9.51 8.32
CA THR A 35 2.50 -9.06 9.24
C THR A 35 1.32 -9.98 9.02
N GLU A 36 0.96 -10.77 10.04
CA GLU A 36 -0.20 -11.64 9.98
C GLU A 36 -1.43 -10.74 9.92
N VAL A 37 -2.05 -10.66 8.75
CA VAL A 37 -3.25 -9.85 8.57
C VAL A 37 -4.42 -10.56 9.24
N THR A 38 -4.86 -10.02 10.38
CA THR A 38 -6.03 -10.52 11.10
C THR A 38 -7.33 -10.13 10.38
N PRO A 39 -8.45 -10.82 10.63
CA PRO A 39 -9.76 -10.44 10.09
C PRO A 39 -10.16 -9.00 10.47
N GLU A 40 -9.79 -8.55 11.67
CA GLU A 40 -10.05 -7.19 12.15
C GLU A 40 -9.30 -6.14 11.31
N MET A 41 -8.03 -6.40 10.97
CA MET A 41 -7.27 -5.55 10.06
C MET A 41 -7.91 -5.49 8.68
N VAL A 42 -8.49 -6.59 8.18
CA VAL A 42 -9.20 -6.57 6.88
C VAL A 42 -10.46 -5.70 6.96
N GLU A 43 -11.23 -5.77 8.05
CA GLU A 43 -12.38 -4.89 8.25
C GLU A 43 -11.98 -3.42 8.31
N GLU A 44 -10.89 -3.11 9.00
CA GLU A 44 -10.33 -1.77 9.07
C GLU A 44 -9.87 -1.28 7.70
N MET A 45 -9.13 -2.09 6.94
CA MET A 45 -8.79 -1.80 5.54
C MET A 45 -10.03 -1.52 4.69
N LYS A 46 -11.13 -2.27 4.86
CA LYS A 46 -12.39 -2.06 4.14
C LYS A 46 -13.03 -0.73 4.52
N LYS A 47 -13.04 -0.38 5.81
CA LYS A 47 -13.57 0.89 6.33
C LYS A 47 -12.78 2.07 5.76
N LEU A 48 -11.45 2.03 5.86
CA LEU A 48 -10.56 3.06 5.33
C LEU A 48 -10.68 3.18 3.81
N ARG A 49 -10.82 2.04 3.10
CA ARG A 49 -11.04 2.05 1.65
C ARG A 49 -12.37 2.68 1.26
N ARG A 50 -13.43 2.47 2.05
CA ARG A 50 -14.74 3.13 1.86
C ARG A 50 -14.69 4.62 2.19
N GLY A 51 -13.92 5.01 3.21
CA GLY A 51 -13.59 6.41 3.52
C GLY A 51 -12.72 7.09 2.46
N GLY A 52 -12.29 6.33 1.44
CA GLY A 52 -11.59 6.89 0.29
C GLY A 52 -10.10 7.07 0.52
N LEU A 53 -9.48 6.29 1.41
CA LEU A 53 -8.02 6.22 1.51
C LEU A 53 -7.42 5.38 0.37
N THR A 54 -6.19 5.71 0.02
CA THR A 54 -5.35 4.97 -0.94
C THR A 54 -4.80 3.69 -0.31
N TYR A 55 -4.33 2.73 -1.11
CA TYR A 55 -3.70 1.54 -0.54
C TYR A 55 -2.41 1.85 0.21
N GLN A 56 -1.74 2.96 -0.10
CA GLN A 56 -0.57 3.43 0.64
C GLN A 56 -0.98 4.01 2.00
N GLU A 57 -1.94 4.93 2.03
CA GLU A 57 -2.44 5.48 3.30
C GLU A 57 -3.00 4.36 4.21
N ILE A 58 -3.75 3.41 3.63
CA ILE A 58 -4.27 2.26 4.39
C ILE A 58 -3.13 1.39 4.92
N ALA A 59 -2.08 1.20 4.11
CA ALA A 59 -0.91 0.42 4.50
C ALA A 59 -0.13 1.08 5.65
N GLU A 60 0.00 2.40 5.63
CA GLU A 60 0.57 3.17 6.72
C GLU A 60 -0.28 3.05 7.98
N GLU A 61 -1.60 3.14 7.85
CA GLU A 61 -2.52 3.09 9.00
C GLU A 61 -2.58 1.72 9.68
N VAL A 62 -2.57 0.63 8.88
CA VAL A 62 -2.68 -0.74 9.39
C VAL A 62 -1.32 -1.44 9.52
N GLU A 63 -0.22 -0.69 9.44
CA GLU A 63 1.17 -1.16 9.49
C GLU A 63 1.42 -2.42 8.62
N ALA A 64 0.83 -2.42 7.43
CA ALA A 64 0.91 -3.52 6.47
C ALA A 64 1.51 -3.05 5.15
N ALA A 65 2.09 -3.96 4.38
CA ALA A 65 2.56 -3.60 3.05
C ALA A 65 1.38 -3.24 2.12
N ALA A 66 1.47 -2.13 1.38
CA ALA A 66 0.51 -1.76 0.32
C ALA A 66 0.12 -2.90 -0.65
N PRO A 67 1.05 -3.77 -1.13
CA PRO A 67 0.66 -4.94 -1.92
C PRO A 67 -0.21 -5.95 -1.16
N THR A 68 -0.04 -6.06 0.16
CA THR A 68 -0.90 -6.88 1.02
C THR A 68 -2.30 -6.30 1.05
N VAL A 69 -2.45 -5.01 1.34
CA VAL A 69 -3.74 -4.32 1.30
C VAL A 69 -4.43 -4.51 -0.05
N ALA A 70 -3.72 -4.28 -1.16
CA ALA A 70 -4.26 -4.46 -2.51
C ALA A 70 -4.74 -5.90 -2.77
N LYS A 71 -4.02 -6.91 -2.27
CA LYS A 71 -4.41 -8.32 -2.37
C LYS A 71 -5.70 -8.60 -1.62
N TYR A 72 -5.85 -8.13 -0.39
CA TYR A 72 -7.06 -8.32 0.41
C TYR A 72 -8.24 -7.53 -0.16
N MET A 73 -8.05 -6.27 -0.56
CA MET A 73 -9.10 -5.46 -1.17
C MET A 73 -9.62 -6.06 -2.48
N ARG A 74 -8.75 -6.68 -3.29
CA ARG A 74 -9.17 -7.41 -4.51
C ARG A 74 -10.03 -8.64 -4.17
N LYS A 75 -9.67 -9.41 -3.14
CA LYS A 75 -10.46 -10.56 -2.68
C LYS A 75 -11.85 -10.13 -2.19
N GLU A 76 -11.93 -8.99 -1.53
CA GLU A 76 -13.17 -8.41 -1.01
C GLU A 76 -14.01 -7.67 -2.06
N GLY A 77 -13.64 -7.71 -3.35
CA GLY A 77 -14.36 -7.01 -4.42
C GLY A 77 -14.23 -5.48 -4.38
N LEU A 78 -13.36 -4.94 -3.52
CA LEU A 78 -13.01 -3.52 -3.44
C LEU A 78 -11.78 -3.17 -4.30
N GLY A 79 -11.28 -4.15 -5.06
CA GLY A 79 -10.26 -3.95 -6.08
C GLY A 79 -10.84 -3.26 -7.31
N GLY A 80 -10.18 -2.20 -7.77
CA GLY A 80 -10.56 -1.50 -9.01
C GLY A 80 -10.47 0.02 -8.89
N LYS A 81 -11.05 0.71 -9.89
CA LYS A 81 -11.14 2.17 -9.93
C LYS A 81 -11.83 2.67 -8.66
N LYS A 82 -11.17 3.60 -7.97
CA LYS A 82 -11.67 4.22 -6.74
C LYS A 82 -13.03 4.86 -7.03
N LYS A 83 -14.09 4.41 -6.34
CA LYS A 83 -15.39 5.09 -6.40
C LYS A 83 -15.25 6.39 -5.64
N VAL A 84 -15.59 7.51 -6.28
CA VAL A 84 -15.63 8.80 -5.61
C VAL A 84 -16.85 8.80 -4.70
N THR A 85 -16.61 8.73 -3.39
CA THR A 85 -17.64 8.86 -2.35
C THR A 85 -17.82 10.32 -1.96
N GLU A 86 -18.90 10.61 -1.25
CA GLU A 86 -19.19 11.97 -0.76
C GLU A 86 -18.11 12.47 0.20
N GLU A 87 -17.59 11.61 1.07
CA GLU A 87 -16.43 11.89 1.93
C GLU A 87 -15.19 12.28 1.11
N MET A 88 -14.94 11.61 0.00
CA MET A 88 -13.82 11.96 -0.88
C MET A 88 -14.03 13.33 -1.51
N VAL A 89 -15.25 13.66 -1.93
CA VAL A 89 -15.57 15.01 -2.43
C VAL A 89 -15.33 16.06 -1.34
N GLN A 90 -15.68 15.76 -0.08
CA GLN A 90 -15.41 16.65 1.05
C GLN A 90 -13.90 16.83 1.28
N ARG A 91 -13.12 15.75 1.23
CA ARG A 91 -11.65 15.80 1.27
C ARG A 91 -11.08 16.63 0.12
N MET A 92 -11.60 16.47 -1.12
CA MET A 92 -11.19 17.30 -2.27
C MET A 92 -11.40 18.78 -1.99
N LYS A 93 -12.58 19.16 -1.48
CA LYS A 93 -12.93 20.54 -1.15
C LYS A 93 -12.05 21.10 -0.04
N ASN A 94 -11.76 20.31 0.99
CA ASN A 94 -10.88 20.73 2.08
C ASN A 94 -9.44 20.96 1.57
N LEU A 95 -8.93 20.09 0.70
CA LEU A 95 -7.59 20.23 0.11
C LEU A 95 -7.52 21.43 -0.84
N ASP A 96 -8.57 21.67 -1.63
CA ASP A 96 -8.69 22.87 -2.48
C ASP A 96 -8.76 24.15 -1.63
N GLY A 97 -9.48 24.13 -0.52
CA GLY A 97 -9.61 25.23 0.43
C GLY A 97 -8.32 25.62 1.14
N VAL A 98 -7.37 24.69 1.30
CA VAL A 98 -6.01 24.99 1.81
C VAL A 98 -5.04 25.43 0.71
N GLY A 99 -5.52 25.60 -0.54
CA GLY A 99 -4.77 26.12 -1.67
C GLY A 99 -3.92 25.09 -2.42
N MET A 100 -4.14 23.78 -2.22
CA MET A 100 -3.44 22.76 -3.01
C MET A 100 -3.90 22.80 -4.48
N SER A 101 -2.97 22.59 -5.41
CA SER A 101 -3.33 22.51 -6.82
C SER A 101 -4.13 21.24 -7.13
N LYS A 102 -5.01 21.30 -8.13
CA LYS A 102 -5.79 20.13 -8.58
C LYS A 102 -4.92 18.91 -8.94
N LYS A 103 -3.66 19.14 -9.34
CA LYS A 103 -2.68 18.07 -9.60
C LYS A 103 -2.19 17.44 -8.29
N GLU A 104 -1.82 18.24 -7.31
CA GLU A 104 -1.41 17.73 -5.98
C GLU A 104 -2.55 17.00 -5.29
N ILE A 105 -3.79 17.49 -5.41
CA ILE A 105 -4.98 16.81 -4.89
C ILE A 105 -5.19 15.45 -5.59
N ALA A 106 -4.98 15.40 -6.90
CA ALA A 106 -5.10 14.17 -7.68
C ALA A 106 -4.06 13.13 -7.25
N GLU A 107 -2.80 13.54 -7.08
CA GLU A 107 -1.72 12.68 -6.59
C GLU A 107 -2.00 12.19 -5.17
N ARG A 108 -2.42 13.10 -4.28
CA ARG A 108 -2.69 12.78 -2.86
C ARG A 108 -3.89 11.86 -2.68
N LEU A 109 -4.91 11.99 -3.52
CA LEU A 109 -6.12 11.16 -3.43
C LEU A 109 -6.06 9.93 -4.35
N ASP A 110 -4.96 9.70 -5.08
CA ASP A 110 -4.82 8.65 -6.10
C ASP A 110 -6.01 8.65 -7.08
N LEU A 111 -6.32 9.85 -7.59
CA LEU A 111 -7.40 10.10 -8.54
C LEU A 111 -6.85 10.74 -9.81
N SER A 112 -7.62 10.66 -10.90
CA SER A 112 -7.24 11.42 -12.08
C SER A 112 -7.52 12.91 -11.87
N PRO A 113 -6.69 13.81 -12.43
CA PRO A 113 -6.96 15.24 -12.42
C PRO A 113 -8.32 15.60 -13.04
N GLU A 114 -8.80 14.77 -13.98
CA GLU A 114 -10.15 14.90 -14.55
C GLU A 114 -11.25 14.63 -13.54
N THR A 115 -11.10 13.60 -12.70
CA THR A 115 -12.03 13.35 -11.59
C THR A 115 -12.07 14.54 -10.64
N ILE A 116 -10.92 15.08 -10.26
CA ILE A 116 -10.84 16.26 -9.40
C ILE A 116 -11.56 17.47 -10.05
N ARG A 117 -11.28 17.77 -11.33
CA ARG A 117 -11.96 18.86 -12.07
C ARG A 117 -13.46 18.69 -12.15
N LYS A 118 -13.96 17.45 -12.26
CA LYS A 118 -15.39 17.16 -12.32
C LYS A 118 -16.11 17.50 -11.01
N HIS A 119 -15.43 17.37 -9.86
CA HIS A 119 -16.01 17.53 -8.53
C HIS A 119 -15.69 18.88 -7.84
N LEU A 120 -14.66 19.60 -8.28
CA LEU A 120 -14.26 20.94 -7.79
C LEU A 120 -14.57 22.05 -8.82
N LYS A 121 -15.79 22.03 -9.38
CA LYS A 121 -16.18 22.92 -10.47
C LYS A 121 -16.27 24.38 -10.02
#